data_AF-A0A069DS50-F1
#
_entry.id   AF-A0A069DS50-F1
#
_cell.length_a   1.000
_cell.length_b   1.000
_cell.length_c   1.000
_cell.angle_alpha   90.00
_cell.angle_beta   90.00
_cell.angle_gamma   90.00
#
_symmetry.space_group_name_H-M   'P 1'
#
loop_
_entity.id
_entity.type
_entity.pdbx_description
1 polymer ?
#
loop_
_entity_poly.entity_id
_entity_poly.type
_entity_poly.pdbx_seq_one_letter_code
_entity_poly.pdbx_strand_id
1 'polypeptide(L)'
;DFTVNAIRLKHDTVYSMLNKNMVMVSRNISKDKEFANNDIKPLVVMFPWLLARKKHVFKYYDIYLSRGYDVLSVSITPWQFFWPITGTQVVASDLVDYLYNCSRQTLFVHGFSVGAYLWGECLVKLNSDLVKYSMMMSKIKGQIWDSAADITETSRGLPQAMFPRNAFLKSTMERYVDYHLRTFYDTATQHYLRASQLFHTTPVRAPSLVFVSKNDPIGSVIANIKAKESWDSMGMKVYWKCWEKSRHVSHLMLHRDEYLAALHSFLDSVENGLQQNMVKQISSLGV
;
A
#
# COMPACT_ATOMS: atom_id res chain seq x y z
N ASP A 1 10.00 3.68 29.13
CA ASP A 1 8.63 3.30 29.52
C ASP A 1 7.71 3.21 28.31
N PHE A 2 7.65 2.01 27.71
CA PHE A 2 6.78 1.70 26.59
C PHE A 2 5.37 1.39 27.12
N THR A 3 4.53 2.41 27.22
CA THR A 3 3.11 2.22 27.54
C THR A 3 2.41 1.65 26.30
N VAL A 4 2.12 0.34 26.34
CA VAL A 4 1.27 -0.36 25.37
C VAL A 4 -0.14 0.21 25.49
N ASN A 5 -0.48 1.19 24.66
CA ASN A 5 -1.78 1.87 24.72
C ASN A 5 -2.86 1.13 23.91
N ALA A 6 -3.90 0.71 24.65
CA ALA A 6 -5.27 0.39 24.22
C ALA A 6 -5.47 -0.65 23.10
N ILE A 7 -5.52 -1.93 23.48
CA ILE A 7 -6.10 -3.00 22.66
C ILE A 7 -7.62 -2.80 22.62
N ARG A 8 -8.18 -2.43 21.47
CA ARG A 8 -9.65 -2.37 21.29
C ARG A 8 -10.13 -3.62 20.56
N LEU A 9 -10.68 -4.57 21.30
CA LEU A 9 -11.28 -5.77 20.73
C LEU A 9 -12.63 -5.42 20.07
N LYS A 10 -12.78 -5.77 18.80
CA LYS A 10 -14.09 -5.82 18.13
C LYS A 10 -14.11 -7.12 17.34
N HIS A 11 -14.91 -8.10 17.76
CA HIS A 11 -15.02 -9.43 17.10
C HIS A 11 -13.67 -10.10 16.82
N ASP A 12 -13.05 -10.68 17.87
CA ASP A 12 -11.79 -11.43 17.82
C ASP A 12 -10.57 -10.71 17.21
N THR A 13 -10.71 -9.43 16.90
CA THR A 13 -9.68 -8.63 16.22
C THR A 13 -8.92 -7.80 17.24
N VAL A 14 -7.59 -7.98 17.26
CA VAL A 14 -6.62 -7.29 18.10
C VAL A 14 -5.99 -6.16 17.29
N TYR A 15 -5.93 -4.96 17.89
CA TYR A 15 -5.23 -3.80 17.34
C TYR A 15 -4.05 -3.48 18.26
N SER A 16 -2.84 -3.56 17.71
CA SER A 16 -1.59 -3.31 18.43
C SER A 16 -0.88 -2.14 17.78
N MET A 17 -0.81 -1.01 18.50
CA MET A 17 -0.08 0.17 18.04
C MET A 17 1.43 -0.06 18.19
N LEU A 18 2.15 -0.08 17.08
CA LEU A 18 3.62 -0.18 17.08
C LEU A 18 4.24 1.20 17.30
N ASN A 19 3.69 2.21 16.61
CA ASN A 19 3.96 3.62 16.83
C ASN A 19 2.78 4.46 16.31
N LYS A 20 2.90 5.79 16.32
CA LYS A 20 1.83 6.71 15.89
C LYS A 20 1.41 6.55 14.42
N ASN A 21 2.26 5.99 13.57
CA ASN A 21 2.07 5.81 12.13
C ASN A 21 1.76 4.36 11.74
N MET A 22 2.05 3.38 12.61
CA MET A 22 1.98 1.95 12.33
C MET A 22 1.11 1.22 13.34
N VAL A 23 0.06 0.55 12.85
CA VAL A 23 -0.86 -0.26 13.66
C VAL A 23 -0.94 -1.65 13.07
N MET A 24 -0.56 -2.65 13.86
CA MET A 24 -0.79 -4.06 13.54
C MET A 24 -2.22 -4.44 13.89
N VAL A 25 -2.86 -5.19 13.00
CA VAL A 25 -4.23 -5.70 13.16
C VAL A 25 -4.20 -7.19 12.86
N SER A 26 -4.59 -8.00 13.84
CA SER A 26 -4.58 -9.46 13.74
C SER A 26 -5.88 -10.02 14.29
N ARG A 27 -6.33 -11.17 13.79
CA ARG A 27 -7.46 -11.90 14.39
C ARG A 27 -6.94 -13.03 15.28
N ASN A 28 -7.38 -13.04 16.54
CA ASN A 28 -7.19 -14.17 17.46
C ASN A 28 -8.12 -15.28 17.01
N ILE A 29 -7.57 -16.30 16.35
CA ILE A 29 -8.34 -17.51 16.08
C ILE A 29 -8.31 -18.32 17.39
N SER A 30 -9.44 -18.42 18.08
CA SER A 30 -9.57 -19.26 19.28
C SER A 30 -9.31 -20.73 18.93
N LYS A 31 -8.20 -21.25 19.48
CA LYS A 31 -7.86 -22.60 19.99
C LYS A 31 -8.47 -23.91 19.44
N ASP A 32 -9.25 -23.96 18.37
CA ASP A 32 -9.85 -25.22 17.87
C ASP A 32 -9.43 -25.62 16.45
N LYS A 33 -8.15 -25.43 16.10
CA LYS A 33 -7.52 -26.21 15.03
C LYS A 33 -6.08 -26.54 15.42
N GLU A 34 -5.85 -27.78 15.78
CA GLU A 34 -4.56 -28.45 15.59
C GLU A 34 -4.18 -28.33 14.10
N PHE A 35 -3.49 -27.26 13.76
CA PHE A 35 -2.47 -27.30 12.73
C PHE A 35 -1.16 -27.02 13.44
N ALA A 36 -0.57 -28.11 13.93
CA ALA A 36 0.82 -28.17 14.28
C ALA A 36 1.65 -27.97 13.00
N ASN A 37 1.92 -26.71 12.68
CA ASN A 37 3.13 -26.27 12.00
C ASN A 37 3.34 -24.78 12.29
N ASN A 38 4.60 -24.36 12.37
CA ASN A 38 5.02 -22.98 12.63
C ASN A 38 4.64 -22.01 11.49
N ASP A 39 3.36 -21.87 11.17
CA ASP A 39 2.88 -21.10 10.03
C ASP A 39 2.73 -19.63 10.40
N ILE A 40 3.80 -18.89 10.08
CA ILE A 40 3.82 -17.43 10.13
C ILE A 40 2.79 -16.91 9.12
N LYS A 41 1.72 -16.29 9.63
CA LYS A 41 0.65 -15.71 8.80
C LYS A 41 1.23 -14.73 7.77
N PRO A 42 0.71 -14.70 6.52
CA PRO A 42 1.02 -13.65 5.58
C PRO A 42 0.62 -12.28 6.14
N LEU A 43 1.39 -11.25 5.81
CA LEU A 43 1.18 -9.88 6.24
C LEU A 43 0.84 -8.98 5.06
N VAL A 44 -0.24 -8.23 5.18
CA VAL A 44 -0.53 -7.12 4.27
C VAL A 44 -0.06 -5.82 4.89
N VAL A 45 0.92 -5.18 4.24
CA VAL A 45 1.29 -3.79 4.52
C VAL A 45 0.31 -2.90 3.77
N MET A 46 -0.62 -2.30 4.50
CA MET A 46 -1.66 -1.45 3.94
C MET A 46 -1.30 0.01 4.12
N PHE A 47 -1.40 0.80 3.04
CA PHE A 47 -1.19 2.24 3.04
C PHE A 47 -2.51 2.97 2.76
N PRO A 48 -3.31 3.32 3.79
CA PRO A 48 -4.55 4.05 3.61
C PRO A 48 -4.33 5.43 2.99
N TRP A 49 -5.38 5.97 2.37
CA TRP A 49 -5.35 7.33 1.81
C TRP A 49 -5.25 8.40 2.91
N LEU A 50 -4.86 9.62 2.50
CA LEU A 50 -4.69 10.74 3.44
C LEU A 50 -6.01 11.06 4.17
N LEU A 51 -5.93 11.25 5.49
CA LEU A 51 -7.08 11.53 6.37
C LEU A 51 -8.17 10.43 6.34
N ALA A 52 -7.81 9.19 6.00
CA ALA A 52 -8.75 8.08 6.01
C ALA A 52 -9.42 7.91 7.38
N ARG A 53 -10.75 7.81 7.37
CA ARG A 53 -11.50 7.50 8.60
C ARG A 53 -11.42 6.00 8.86
N LYS A 54 -11.05 5.61 10.09
CA LYS A 54 -10.94 4.21 10.55
C LYS A 54 -12.08 3.31 10.05
N LYS A 55 -13.33 3.77 10.15
CA LYS A 55 -14.52 3.01 9.72
C LYS A 55 -14.51 2.55 8.26
N HIS A 56 -13.86 3.29 7.37
CA HIS A 56 -13.77 2.94 5.95
C HIS A 56 -12.61 1.97 5.71
N VAL A 57 -11.47 2.22 6.35
CA VAL A 57 -10.29 1.37 6.21
C VAL A 57 -10.51 -0.03 6.79
N PHE A 58 -11.26 -0.13 7.89
CA PHE A 58 -11.57 -1.42 8.54
C PHE A 58 -12.25 -2.42 7.60
N LYS A 59 -13.06 -1.96 6.65
CA LYS A 59 -13.68 -2.83 5.65
C LYS A 59 -12.66 -3.53 4.77
N TYR A 60 -11.52 -2.90 4.53
CA TYR A 60 -10.41 -3.49 3.78
C TYR A 60 -9.60 -4.44 4.66
N TYR A 61 -9.41 -4.13 5.96
CA TYR A 61 -8.77 -5.06 6.89
C TYR A 61 -9.53 -6.38 6.98
N ASP A 62 -10.86 -6.30 7.09
CA ASP A 62 -11.72 -7.48 7.23
C ASP A 62 -11.57 -8.46 6.07
N ILE A 63 -11.32 -7.97 4.84
CA ILE A 63 -11.09 -8.83 3.66
C ILE A 63 -9.87 -9.73 3.92
N TYR A 64 -8.75 -9.15 4.35
CA TYR A 64 -7.50 -9.88 4.59
C TYR A 64 -7.56 -10.73 5.86
N LEU A 65 -8.08 -10.18 6.95
CA LEU A 65 -8.26 -10.91 8.22
C LEU A 65 -9.16 -12.14 8.04
N SER A 66 -10.21 -12.05 7.20
CA SER A 66 -11.07 -13.19 6.88
C SER A 66 -10.36 -14.31 6.10
N ARG A 67 -9.26 -13.99 5.42
CA ARG A 67 -8.40 -14.94 4.71
C ARG A 67 -7.21 -15.44 5.55
N GLY A 68 -7.14 -15.08 6.83
CA GLY A 68 -6.06 -15.49 7.73
C GLY A 68 -4.76 -14.67 7.62
N TYR A 69 -4.80 -13.54 6.91
CA TYR A 69 -3.70 -12.59 6.87
C TYR A 69 -3.74 -11.70 8.11
N ASP A 70 -2.58 -11.24 8.56
CA ASP A 70 -2.49 -10.07 9.43
C ASP A 70 -2.35 -8.79 8.58
N VAL A 71 -2.68 -7.63 9.15
CA VAL A 71 -2.62 -6.33 8.45
C VAL A 71 -1.79 -5.34 9.25
N LEU A 72 -0.71 -4.85 8.66
CA LEU A 72 0.03 -3.70 9.15
C LEU A 72 -0.44 -2.45 8.43
N SER A 73 -1.25 -1.64 9.09
CA SER A 73 -1.69 -0.35 8.56
C SER A 73 -0.65 0.72 8.83
N VAL A 74 -0.19 1.40 7.77
CA VAL A 74 0.82 2.45 7.83
C VAL A 74 0.25 3.73 7.24
N SER A 75 0.21 4.80 8.02
CA SER A 75 -0.41 6.06 7.62
C SER A 75 0.48 7.25 7.94
N ILE A 76 0.42 8.28 7.10
CA ILE A 76 1.09 9.56 7.32
C ILE A 76 0.06 10.67 7.55
N THR A 77 0.46 11.69 8.30
CA THR A 77 -0.32 12.92 8.45
C THR A 77 -0.06 13.88 7.27
N PRO A 78 -0.94 14.86 7.00
CA PRO A 78 -0.66 15.90 6.01
C PRO A 78 0.65 16.64 6.26
N TRP A 79 1.02 16.86 7.53
CA TRP A 79 2.30 17.49 7.86
C TRP A 79 3.49 16.60 7.47
N GLN A 80 3.44 15.30 7.78
CA GLN A 80 4.48 14.37 7.37
C GLN A 80 4.58 14.22 5.85
N PHE A 81 3.46 14.33 5.15
CA PHE A 81 3.42 14.39 3.70
C PHE A 81 4.19 15.60 3.19
N PHE A 82 3.83 16.82 3.60
CA PHE A 82 4.46 18.06 3.13
C PHE A 82 5.94 18.24 3.53
N TRP A 83 6.43 17.48 4.51
CA TRP A 83 7.84 17.55 4.93
C TRP A 83 8.50 16.18 4.83
N PRO A 84 8.87 15.71 3.63
CA PRO A 84 9.36 14.34 3.42
C PRO A 84 10.52 13.95 4.33
N ILE A 85 11.55 14.79 4.45
CA ILE A 85 12.79 14.50 5.21
C ILE A 85 12.50 14.17 6.67
N THR A 86 11.69 14.99 7.35
CA THR A 86 11.36 14.82 8.78
C THR A 86 10.03 14.10 9.00
N GLY A 87 9.35 13.74 7.92
CA GLY A 87 8.00 13.21 7.90
C GLY A 87 7.93 11.85 7.23
N THR A 88 7.57 11.82 5.96
CA THR A 88 7.29 10.56 5.24
C THR A 88 8.51 9.63 5.18
N GLN A 89 9.73 10.15 5.00
CA GLN A 89 10.95 9.34 4.95
C GLN A 89 11.28 8.67 6.28
N VAL A 90 10.98 9.34 7.41
CA VAL A 90 11.12 8.74 8.74
C VAL A 90 10.18 7.54 8.87
N VAL A 91 8.91 7.72 8.49
CA VAL A 91 7.91 6.63 8.52
C VAL A 91 8.27 5.48 7.58
N ALA A 92 8.79 5.80 6.39
CA ALA A 92 9.24 4.81 5.42
C ALA A 92 10.46 4.01 5.94
N SER A 93 11.41 4.67 6.60
CA SER A 93 12.56 3.99 7.21
C SER A 93 12.11 3.08 8.36
N ASP A 94 11.26 3.58 9.26
CA ASP A 94 10.73 2.79 10.38
C ASP A 94 10.01 1.53 9.87
N LEU A 95 9.23 1.66 8.80
CA LEU A 95 8.56 0.52 8.18
C LEU A 95 9.55 -0.47 7.56
N VAL A 96 10.51 0.01 6.76
CA VAL A 96 11.50 -0.89 6.12
C VAL A 96 12.33 -1.61 7.18
N ASP A 97 12.77 -0.91 8.23
CA ASP A 97 13.53 -1.49 9.33
C ASP A 97 12.67 -2.52 10.10
N TYR A 98 11.39 -2.25 10.34
CA TYR A 98 10.47 -3.22 10.92
C TYR A 98 10.32 -4.48 10.05
N LEU A 99 10.04 -4.33 8.75
CA LEU A 99 9.84 -5.44 7.83
C LEU A 99 11.12 -6.27 7.64
N TYR A 100 12.28 -5.61 7.62
CA TYR A 100 13.58 -6.29 7.53
C TYR A 100 13.81 -7.21 8.74
N ASN A 101 13.43 -6.77 9.94
CA ASN A 101 13.55 -7.56 11.16
C ASN A 101 12.48 -8.67 11.27
N CYS A 102 11.35 -8.53 10.56
CA CYS A 102 10.28 -9.53 10.49
C CYS A 102 10.35 -10.45 9.24
N SER A 103 11.54 -10.64 8.66
CA SER A 103 11.79 -11.20 7.31
C SER A 103 11.26 -12.62 6.99
N ARG A 104 10.66 -13.32 7.96
CA ARG A 104 10.12 -14.67 7.73
C ARG A 104 8.73 -14.68 7.09
N GLN A 105 7.97 -13.58 7.18
CA GLN A 105 6.58 -13.54 6.72
C GLN A 105 6.48 -13.32 5.20
N THR A 106 5.49 -13.94 4.55
CA THR A 106 5.09 -13.58 3.18
C THR A 106 4.41 -12.21 3.22
N LEU A 107 4.81 -11.30 2.33
CA LEU A 107 4.35 -9.92 2.33
C LEU A 107 3.47 -9.60 1.11
N PHE A 108 2.42 -8.83 1.34
CA PHE A 108 1.64 -8.16 0.31
C PHE A 108 1.61 -6.68 0.61
N VAL A 109 1.56 -5.87 -0.44
CA VAL A 109 1.39 -4.42 -0.34
C VAL A 109 0.01 -4.05 -0.86
N HIS A 110 -0.72 -3.22 -0.13
CA HIS A 110 -1.98 -2.65 -0.60
C HIS A 110 -2.03 -1.14 -0.32
N GLY A 111 -1.82 -0.33 -1.35
CA GLY A 111 -1.83 1.12 -1.21
C GLY A 111 -3.02 1.79 -1.88
N PHE A 112 -3.47 2.89 -1.27
CA PHE A 112 -4.56 3.72 -1.74
C PHE A 112 -4.06 5.15 -1.97
N SER A 113 -4.35 5.75 -3.13
CA SER A 113 -4.05 7.18 -3.37
C SER A 113 -2.58 7.52 -3.06
N VAL A 114 -2.34 8.48 -2.17
CA VAL A 114 -1.01 8.89 -1.66
C VAL A 114 -0.22 7.76 -0.97
N GLY A 115 -0.86 6.63 -0.67
CA GLY A 115 -0.16 5.42 -0.20
C GLY A 115 0.89 4.92 -1.21
N ALA A 116 0.69 5.18 -2.51
CA ALA A 116 1.70 4.92 -3.54
C ALA A 116 2.96 5.76 -3.35
N TYR A 117 2.81 7.03 -2.94
CA TYR A 117 3.95 7.89 -2.61
C TYR A 117 4.71 7.37 -1.38
N LEU A 118 4.00 7.04 -0.29
CA LEU A 118 4.66 6.50 0.91
C LEU A 118 5.40 5.19 0.60
N TRP A 119 4.83 4.32 -0.23
CA TRP A 119 5.56 3.14 -0.71
C TRP A 119 6.75 3.51 -1.59
N GLY A 120 6.64 4.53 -2.44
CA GLY A 120 7.76 5.08 -3.21
C GLY A 120 8.93 5.49 -2.31
N GLU A 121 8.69 6.13 -1.17
CA GLU A 121 9.73 6.45 -0.18
C GLU A 121 10.32 5.19 0.48
N CYS A 122 9.51 4.13 0.71
CA CYS A 122 10.05 2.83 1.10
C CYS A 122 10.98 2.26 0.02
N LEU A 123 10.59 2.38 -1.26
CA LEU A 123 11.43 1.94 -2.37
C LEU A 123 12.73 2.76 -2.46
N VAL A 124 12.72 4.06 -2.13
CA VAL A 124 13.96 4.87 -2.00
C VAL A 124 14.91 4.25 -0.99
N LYS A 125 14.43 3.92 0.20
CA LYS A 125 15.22 3.26 1.25
C LYS A 125 15.71 1.88 0.81
N LEU A 126 14.86 1.08 0.16
CA LEU A 126 15.25 -0.24 -0.33
C LEU A 126 16.30 -0.17 -1.44
N ASN A 127 16.20 0.83 -2.31
CA ASN A 127 17.15 1.05 -3.40
C ASN A 127 18.49 1.63 -2.91
N SER A 128 18.62 2.06 -1.65
CA SER A 128 19.90 2.52 -1.11
C SER A 128 20.89 1.36 -0.91
N ASP A 129 20.39 0.13 -0.74
CA ASP A 129 21.20 -1.07 -0.57
C ASP A 129 20.41 -2.32 -1.02
N LEU A 130 20.40 -2.56 -2.33
CA LEU A 130 19.65 -3.67 -2.94
C LEU A 130 20.13 -5.04 -2.45
N VAL A 131 21.41 -5.17 -2.10
CA VAL A 131 21.99 -6.43 -1.61
C VAL A 131 21.43 -6.73 -0.22
N LYS A 132 21.50 -5.76 0.70
CA LYS A 132 20.97 -5.89 2.06
C LYS A 132 19.49 -6.25 2.06
N TYR A 133 18.68 -5.55 1.27
CA TYR A 133 17.22 -5.73 1.31
C TYR A 133 16.68 -6.79 0.34
N SER A 134 17.55 -7.44 -0.45
CA SER A 134 17.16 -8.44 -1.47
C SER A 134 16.23 -9.53 -0.91
N MET A 135 16.57 -10.10 0.24
CA MET A 135 15.79 -11.17 0.88
C MET A 135 14.41 -10.66 1.31
N MET A 136 14.32 -9.47 1.90
CA MET A 136 13.05 -8.87 2.31
C MET A 136 12.17 -8.56 1.09
N MET A 137 12.73 -7.96 0.04
CA MET A 137 12.00 -7.67 -1.20
C MET A 137 11.50 -8.96 -1.87
N SER A 138 12.26 -10.06 -1.80
CA SER A 138 11.84 -11.36 -2.33
C SER A 138 10.60 -11.94 -1.63
N LYS A 139 10.28 -11.49 -0.41
CA LYS A 139 9.09 -11.90 0.34
C LYS A 139 7.83 -11.16 -0.08
N ILE A 140 7.95 -10.07 -0.83
CA ILE A 140 6.79 -9.37 -1.38
C ILE A 140 6.27 -10.19 -2.56
N LYS A 141 5.07 -10.76 -2.41
CA LYS A 141 4.48 -11.69 -3.40
C LYS A 141 3.34 -11.09 -4.20
N GLY A 142 2.77 -9.97 -3.75
CA GLY A 142 1.77 -9.24 -4.52
C GLY A 142 1.67 -7.78 -4.10
N GLN A 143 1.29 -6.93 -5.05
CA GLN A 143 1.05 -5.51 -4.84
C GLN A 143 -0.35 -5.15 -5.34
N ILE A 144 -1.11 -4.37 -4.57
CA ILE A 144 -2.44 -3.90 -4.92
C ILE A 144 -2.45 -2.38 -4.83
N TRP A 145 -2.89 -1.72 -5.89
CA TRP A 145 -2.94 -0.27 -5.99
C TRP A 145 -4.37 0.17 -6.31
N ASP A 146 -4.99 0.86 -5.37
CA ASP A 146 -6.31 1.47 -5.53
C ASP A 146 -6.16 2.97 -5.73
N SER A 147 -6.50 3.42 -6.93
CA SER A 147 -6.45 4.83 -7.33
C SER A 147 -5.10 5.48 -7.00
N ALA A 148 -3.97 4.83 -7.32
CA ALA A 148 -2.65 5.35 -6.95
C ALA A 148 -2.45 6.77 -7.50
N ALA A 149 -2.05 7.67 -6.62
CA ALA A 149 -1.90 9.09 -6.94
C ALA A 149 -0.43 9.40 -7.17
N ASP A 150 -0.10 9.89 -8.36
CA ASP A 150 1.21 10.48 -8.63
C ASP A 150 1.18 11.95 -8.25
N ILE A 151 1.92 12.32 -7.21
CA ILE A 151 1.91 13.67 -6.67
C ILE A 151 2.35 14.73 -7.70
N THR A 152 3.19 14.35 -8.67
CA THR A 152 3.60 15.22 -9.78
C THR A 152 2.43 15.63 -10.67
N GLU A 153 1.38 14.81 -10.71
CA GLU A 153 0.14 15.03 -11.48
C GLU A 153 -1.04 15.45 -10.57
N THR A 154 -0.88 15.41 -9.24
CA THR A 154 -1.97 15.52 -8.25
C THR A 154 -2.23 16.95 -7.75
N SER A 155 -1.44 17.96 -8.13
CA SER A 155 -1.58 19.32 -7.56
C SER A 155 -2.98 19.93 -7.77
N ARG A 156 -3.72 19.49 -8.79
CA ARG A 156 -5.15 19.80 -9.00
C ARG A 156 -6.14 18.83 -8.33
N GLY A 157 -5.80 17.54 -8.24
CA GLY A 157 -6.71 16.49 -7.80
C GLY A 157 -6.90 16.43 -6.28
N LEU A 158 -5.83 16.53 -5.49
CA LEU A 158 -5.88 16.37 -4.02
C LEU A 158 -6.81 17.40 -3.35
N PRO A 159 -6.77 18.70 -3.71
CA PRO A 159 -7.72 19.69 -3.21
C PRO A 159 -9.19 19.37 -3.56
N GLN A 160 -9.42 18.81 -4.75
CA GLN A 160 -10.74 18.41 -5.24
C GLN A 160 -11.33 17.25 -4.43
N ALA A 161 -10.50 16.31 -3.99
CA ALA A 161 -10.92 15.23 -3.08
C ALA A 161 -11.21 15.70 -1.66
N MET A 162 -10.38 16.61 -1.14
CA MET A 162 -10.47 17.05 0.26
C MET A 162 -11.64 18.02 0.47
N PHE A 163 -11.92 18.88 -0.52
CA PHE A 163 -12.93 19.95 -0.40
C PHE A 163 -13.92 19.97 -1.57
N PRO A 164 -14.65 18.87 -1.84
CA PRO A 164 -15.51 18.75 -3.02
C PRO A 164 -16.67 19.76 -3.07
N ARG A 165 -17.00 20.39 -1.94
CA ARG A 165 -18.11 21.35 -1.79
C ARG A 165 -17.67 22.76 -1.40
N ASN A 166 -16.37 23.04 -1.33
CA ASN A 166 -15.86 24.35 -0.93
C ASN A 166 -14.80 24.84 -1.93
N ALA A 167 -15.25 25.62 -2.93
CA ALA A 167 -14.42 26.12 -4.01
C ALA A 167 -13.29 27.05 -3.52
N PHE A 168 -13.52 27.82 -2.46
CA PHE A 168 -12.51 28.71 -1.88
C PHE A 168 -11.37 27.92 -1.22
N LEU A 169 -11.68 26.95 -0.36
CA LEU A 169 -10.68 26.06 0.25
C LEU A 169 -9.97 25.19 -0.78
N LYS A 170 -10.69 24.74 -1.81
CA LYS A 170 -10.09 24.03 -2.94
C LYS A 170 -9.02 24.88 -3.62
N SER A 171 -9.36 26.08 -4.07
CA SER A 171 -8.41 26.96 -4.78
C SER A 171 -7.24 27.38 -3.90
N THR A 172 -7.49 27.61 -2.61
CA THR A 172 -6.44 27.94 -1.64
C THR A 172 -5.47 26.79 -1.44
N MET A 173 -5.98 25.55 -1.35
CA MET A 173 -5.15 24.36 -1.21
C MET A 173 -4.39 24.02 -2.50
N GLU A 174 -5.01 24.17 -3.68
CA GLU A 174 -4.31 24.05 -4.98
C GLU A 174 -3.12 25.02 -5.04
N ARG A 175 -3.35 26.30 -4.71
CA ARG A 175 -2.28 27.32 -4.68
C ARG A 175 -1.21 27.00 -3.64
N TYR A 176 -1.59 26.51 -2.47
CA TYR A 176 -0.62 26.12 -1.44
C TYR A 176 0.23 24.93 -1.87
N VAL A 177 -0.38 23.89 -2.46
CA VAL A 177 0.35 22.72 -2.98
C VAL A 177 1.30 23.17 -4.10
N ASP A 178 0.82 23.95 -5.07
CA ASP A 178 1.66 24.46 -6.16
C ASP A 178 2.80 25.35 -5.64
N TYR A 179 2.52 26.26 -4.71
CA TYR A 179 3.53 27.10 -4.06
C TYR A 179 4.56 26.24 -3.33
N HIS A 180 4.11 25.28 -2.52
CA HIS A 180 4.96 24.41 -1.74
C HIS A 180 5.88 23.60 -2.65
N LEU A 181 5.34 22.98 -3.71
CA LEU A 181 6.11 22.19 -4.67
C LEU A 181 7.14 23.04 -5.45
N ARG A 182 6.87 24.32 -5.68
CA ARG A 182 7.80 25.22 -6.37
C ARG A 182 8.89 25.77 -5.45
N THR A 183 8.52 26.19 -4.24
CA THR A 183 9.43 26.86 -3.31
C THR A 183 10.31 25.88 -2.55
N PHE A 184 9.81 24.69 -2.22
CA PHE A 184 10.51 23.71 -1.40
C PHE A 184 11.03 22.55 -2.25
N TYR A 185 11.66 22.86 -3.38
CA TYR A 185 12.15 21.81 -4.28
C TYR A 185 13.15 20.89 -3.60
N ASP A 186 14.18 21.47 -2.97
CA ASP A 186 15.25 20.71 -2.32
C ASP A 186 14.80 20.03 -1.02
N THR A 187 13.76 20.52 -0.36
CA THR A 187 13.31 19.97 0.92
C THR A 187 12.08 19.06 0.81
N ALA A 188 11.37 19.09 -0.33
CA ALA A 188 10.18 18.29 -0.55
C ALA A 188 10.07 17.74 -1.99
N THR A 189 10.07 18.59 -3.02
CA THR A 189 9.66 18.17 -4.38
C THR A 189 10.57 17.14 -5.01
N GLN A 190 11.88 17.24 -4.81
CA GLN A 190 12.81 16.23 -5.32
C GLN A 190 12.53 14.83 -4.75
N HIS A 191 12.04 14.75 -3.51
CA HIS A 191 11.72 13.48 -2.86
C HIS A 191 10.46 12.85 -3.44
N TYR A 192 9.43 13.65 -3.69
CA TYR A 192 8.25 13.22 -4.45
C TYR A 192 8.59 12.68 -5.83
N LEU A 193 9.44 13.38 -6.58
CA LEU A 193 9.89 12.98 -7.91
C LEU A 193 10.67 11.66 -7.86
N ARG A 194 11.59 11.53 -6.89
CA ARG A 194 12.40 10.33 -6.72
C ARG A 194 11.56 9.12 -6.29
N ALA A 195 10.60 9.33 -5.39
CA ALA A 195 9.66 8.30 -4.95
C ALA A 195 8.77 7.85 -6.12
N SER A 196 8.25 8.77 -6.94
CA SER A 196 7.48 8.42 -8.15
C SER A 196 8.34 7.64 -9.15
N GLN A 197 9.58 8.08 -9.40
CA GLN A 197 10.49 7.36 -10.29
C GLN A 197 10.69 5.92 -9.84
N LEU A 198 10.96 5.68 -8.55
CA LEU A 198 11.16 4.33 -8.03
C LEU A 198 9.86 3.52 -7.97
N PHE A 199 8.70 4.14 -7.84
CA PHE A 199 7.42 3.45 -7.98
C PHE A 199 7.26 2.87 -9.40
N HIS A 200 7.64 3.64 -10.43
CA HIS A 200 7.57 3.21 -11.83
C HIS A 200 8.64 2.16 -12.18
N THR A 201 9.90 2.35 -11.73
CA THR A 201 11.02 1.46 -12.07
C THR A 201 11.26 0.34 -11.04
N THR A 202 10.34 0.19 -10.08
CA THR A 202 10.45 -0.57 -8.83
C THR A 202 11.39 -1.78 -8.82
N PRO A 203 12.26 -1.92 -7.81
CA PRO A 203 13.07 -3.14 -7.63
C PRO A 203 12.22 -4.37 -7.23
N VAL A 204 10.96 -4.17 -6.83
CA VAL A 204 10.06 -5.25 -6.40
C VAL A 204 9.31 -5.81 -7.62
N ARG A 205 9.66 -7.03 -8.03
CA ARG A 205 9.12 -7.70 -9.24
C ARG A 205 7.83 -8.51 -9.02
N ALA A 206 7.16 -8.30 -7.89
CA ALA A 206 5.94 -9.02 -7.56
C ALA A 206 4.79 -8.64 -8.51
N PRO A 207 3.89 -9.59 -8.86
CA PRO A 207 2.69 -9.29 -9.64
C PRO A 207 1.84 -8.21 -8.97
N SER A 208 1.16 -7.40 -9.78
CA SER A 208 0.41 -6.24 -9.29
C SER A 208 -1.03 -6.26 -9.76
N LEU A 209 -1.97 -5.80 -8.93
CA LEU A 209 -3.35 -5.53 -9.28
C LEU A 209 -3.62 -4.03 -9.16
N VAL A 210 -4.16 -3.42 -10.22
CA VAL A 210 -4.46 -1.99 -10.26
C VAL A 210 -5.97 -1.78 -10.43
N PHE A 211 -6.53 -0.99 -9.52
CA PHE A 211 -7.91 -0.53 -9.51
C PHE A 211 -7.95 0.97 -9.83
N VAL A 212 -8.69 1.35 -10.87
CA VAL A 212 -8.83 2.76 -11.29
C VAL A 212 -10.24 3.05 -11.82
N SER A 213 -10.57 4.32 -12.02
CA SER A 213 -11.77 4.71 -12.76
C SER A 213 -11.52 5.88 -13.70
N LYS A 214 -12.17 5.87 -14.86
CA LYS A 214 -12.01 6.91 -15.89
C LYS A 214 -12.36 8.31 -15.42
N ASN A 215 -13.21 8.43 -14.40
CA ASN A 215 -13.62 9.73 -13.85
C ASN A 215 -12.90 10.10 -12.54
N ASP A 216 -11.80 9.42 -12.17
CA ASP A 216 -10.99 9.77 -11.01
C ASP A 216 -10.05 10.95 -11.31
N PRO A 217 -10.23 12.12 -10.68
CA PRO A 217 -9.41 13.30 -10.95
C PRO A 217 -8.06 13.29 -10.20
N ILE A 218 -7.80 12.28 -9.35
CA ILE A 218 -6.59 12.19 -8.50
C ILE A 218 -5.76 10.98 -8.94
N GLY A 219 -6.34 9.79 -8.85
CA GLY A 219 -5.73 8.54 -9.29
C GLY A 219 -6.00 8.34 -10.78
N SER A 220 -5.49 9.23 -11.62
CA SER A 220 -5.87 9.26 -13.04
C SER A 220 -5.52 7.93 -13.73
N VAL A 221 -6.38 7.50 -14.66
CA VAL A 221 -6.13 6.30 -15.48
C VAL A 221 -4.83 6.44 -16.26
N ILE A 222 -4.52 7.63 -16.76
CA ILE A 222 -3.31 7.90 -17.55
C ILE A 222 -2.05 7.69 -16.69
N ALA A 223 -2.00 8.23 -15.48
CA ALA A 223 -0.87 8.04 -14.56
C ALA A 223 -0.64 6.55 -14.26
N ASN A 224 -1.72 5.83 -13.97
CA ASN A 224 -1.65 4.41 -13.64
C ASN A 224 -1.30 3.53 -14.85
N ILE A 225 -1.67 3.94 -16.07
CA ILE A 225 -1.22 3.29 -17.31
C ILE A 225 0.29 3.44 -17.47
N LYS A 226 0.88 4.63 -17.24
CA LYS A 226 2.34 4.82 -17.31
C LYS A 226 3.09 3.90 -16.35
N ALA A 227 2.60 3.76 -15.11
CA ALA A 227 3.15 2.82 -14.14
C ALA A 227 3.03 1.37 -14.63
N LYS A 228 1.84 0.98 -15.11
CA LYS A 228 1.60 -0.35 -15.69
C LYS A 228 2.54 -0.65 -16.87
N GLU A 229 2.68 0.26 -17.82
CA GLU A 229 3.55 0.10 -19.00
C GLU A 229 5.01 -0.08 -18.58
N SER A 230 5.49 0.71 -17.60
CA SER A 230 6.81 0.52 -17.01
C SER A 230 6.96 -0.87 -16.41
N TRP A 231 5.98 -1.33 -15.61
CA TRP A 231 6.03 -2.65 -14.99
C TRP A 231 5.96 -3.80 -16.00
N ASP A 232 5.10 -3.71 -17.02
CA ASP A 232 4.98 -4.68 -18.10
C ASP A 232 6.31 -4.78 -18.87
N SER A 233 6.97 -3.63 -19.17
CA SER A 233 8.28 -3.61 -19.84
C SER A 233 9.39 -4.30 -19.03
N MET A 234 9.22 -4.42 -17.72
CA MET A 234 10.14 -5.12 -16.81
C MET A 234 9.70 -6.57 -16.54
N GLY A 235 8.72 -7.08 -17.30
CA GLY A 235 8.22 -8.46 -17.21
C GLY A 235 7.30 -8.74 -16.03
N MET A 236 6.79 -7.71 -15.35
CA MET A 236 5.86 -7.89 -14.24
C MET A 236 4.46 -8.22 -14.76
N LYS A 237 3.77 -9.15 -14.10
CA LYS A 237 2.36 -9.43 -14.41
C LYS A 237 1.45 -8.39 -13.76
N VAL A 238 0.77 -7.58 -14.56
CA VAL A 238 -0.17 -6.56 -14.08
C VAL A 238 -1.61 -6.91 -14.42
N TYR A 239 -2.44 -7.08 -13.38
CA TYR A 239 -3.89 -7.21 -13.47
C TYR A 239 -4.52 -5.82 -13.38
N TRP A 240 -5.57 -5.61 -14.18
CA TRP A 240 -6.14 -4.27 -14.37
C TRP A 240 -7.67 -4.30 -14.28
N LYS A 241 -8.23 -3.46 -13.41
CA LYS A 241 -9.67 -3.25 -13.29
C LYS A 241 -9.96 -1.75 -13.36
N CYS A 242 -10.64 -1.34 -14.43
CA CYS A 242 -11.03 0.04 -14.66
C CYS A 242 -12.55 0.17 -14.75
N TRP A 243 -13.14 0.99 -13.89
CA TRP A 243 -14.57 1.32 -13.97
C TRP A 243 -14.80 2.58 -14.80
N GLU A 244 -15.93 2.63 -15.51
CA GLU A 244 -16.35 3.84 -16.20
C GLU A 244 -16.59 5.00 -15.22
N LYS A 245 -17.22 4.70 -14.08
CA LYS A 245 -17.52 5.68 -13.04
C LYS A 245 -17.37 5.11 -11.65
N SER A 246 -16.43 5.64 -10.89
CA SER A 246 -16.29 5.40 -9.47
C SER A 246 -15.56 6.57 -8.82
N ARG A 247 -16.00 6.95 -7.62
CA ARG A 247 -15.28 7.96 -6.86
C ARG A 247 -13.93 7.41 -6.40
N HIS A 248 -12.91 8.29 -6.39
CA HIS A 248 -11.58 8.06 -5.85
C HIS A 248 -11.62 7.26 -4.53
N VAL A 249 -10.82 6.19 -4.44
CA VAL A 249 -10.68 5.26 -3.29
C VAL A 249 -12.00 4.70 -2.72
N SER A 250 -13.07 4.76 -3.50
CA SER A 250 -14.41 4.30 -3.12
C SER A 250 -14.86 3.09 -3.93
N HIS A 251 -13.95 2.43 -4.66
CA HIS A 251 -14.27 1.32 -5.57
C HIS A 251 -14.96 0.17 -4.85
N LEU A 252 -14.42 -0.31 -3.72
CA LEU A 252 -15.06 -1.35 -2.90
C LEU A 252 -16.48 -0.97 -2.45
N MET A 253 -16.73 0.32 -2.22
CA MET A 253 -18.02 0.78 -1.72
C MET A 253 -19.07 0.91 -2.82
N LEU A 254 -18.65 1.24 -4.04
CA LEU A 254 -19.55 1.48 -5.17
C LEU A 254 -19.72 0.25 -6.07
N HIS A 255 -18.70 -0.61 -6.13
CA HIS A 255 -18.59 -1.75 -7.03
C HIS A 255 -18.12 -3.00 -6.28
N ARG A 256 -18.77 -3.29 -5.15
CA ARG A 256 -18.30 -4.29 -4.16
C ARG A 256 -17.99 -5.65 -4.77
N ASP A 257 -18.91 -6.22 -5.52
CA ASP A 257 -18.79 -7.60 -5.99
C ASP A 257 -17.68 -7.72 -7.04
N GLU A 258 -17.62 -6.77 -7.98
CA GLU A 258 -16.54 -6.71 -8.98
C GLU A 258 -15.17 -6.46 -8.36
N TYR A 259 -15.10 -5.59 -7.33
CA TYR A 259 -13.88 -5.32 -6.59
C TYR A 259 -13.38 -6.57 -5.87
N LEU A 260 -14.26 -7.24 -5.11
CA LEU A 260 -13.91 -8.44 -4.36
C LEU A 260 -13.56 -9.59 -5.29
N ALA A 261 -14.28 -9.79 -6.39
CA ALA A 261 -13.97 -10.82 -7.36
C ALA A 261 -12.56 -10.63 -7.97
N ALA A 262 -12.21 -9.41 -8.38
CA ALA A 262 -10.89 -9.11 -8.92
C ALA A 262 -9.78 -9.28 -7.87
N LEU A 263 -10.01 -8.81 -6.63
CA LEU A 263 -9.05 -8.93 -5.54
C LEU A 263 -8.83 -10.39 -5.13
N HIS A 264 -9.89 -11.16 -4.94
CA HIS A 264 -9.78 -12.58 -4.56
C HIS A 264 -9.14 -13.39 -5.67
N SER A 265 -9.53 -13.19 -6.93
CA SER A 265 -8.89 -13.86 -8.07
C SER A 265 -7.39 -13.57 -8.14
N PHE A 266 -6.98 -12.33 -7.89
CA PHE A 266 -5.57 -11.96 -7.81
C PHE A 266 -4.85 -12.70 -6.68
N LEU A 267 -5.38 -12.63 -5.46
CA LEU A 267 -4.78 -13.28 -4.28
C LEU A 267 -4.66 -14.80 -4.49
N ASP A 268 -5.73 -15.45 -4.94
CA ASP A 268 -5.75 -16.89 -5.24
C ASP A 268 -4.69 -17.23 -6.31
N SER A 269 -4.53 -16.40 -7.35
CA SER A 269 -3.52 -16.63 -8.39
C SER A 269 -2.09 -16.58 -7.83
N VAL A 270 -1.82 -15.67 -6.89
CA VAL A 270 -0.51 -15.51 -6.27
C VAL A 270 -0.26 -16.68 -5.30
N GLU A 271 -1.22 -16.98 -4.42
CA GLU A 271 -1.14 -18.09 -3.46
C GLU A 271 -0.91 -19.44 -4.15
N ASN A 272 -1.66 -19.73 -5.22
CA ASN A 272 -1.50 -20.95 -6.02
C ASN A 272 -0.10 -21.01 -6.66
N GLY A 273 0.41 -19.88 -7.17
CA GLY A 273 1.76 -19.80 -7.72
C GLY A 273 2.85 -20.10 -6.67
N LEU A 274 2.65 -19.66 -5.42
CA LEU A 274 3.57 -19.95 -4.32
C LEU A 274 3.57 -21.44 -3.97
N GLN A 275 2.40 -22.06 -3.89
CA GLN A 275 2.26 -23.50 -3.61
C GLN A 275 2.93 -24.35 -4.69
N GLN A 276 2.70 -24.04 -5.97
CA GLN A 276 3.32 -24.75 -7.09
C GLN A 276 4.85 -24.66 -7.06
N ASN A 277 5.41 -23.49 -6.73
CA ASN A 277 6.85 -23.30 -6.62
C ASN A 277 7.46 -24.10 -5.46
N MET A 278 6.75 -24.19 -4.33
CA MET A 278 7.18 -25.00 -3.18
C MET A 278 7.19 -26.50 -3.54
N VAL A 279 6.14 -27.00 -4.19
CA VAL A 279 6.07 -28.40 -4.65
C VAL A 279 7.21 -28.72 -5.61
N LYS A 280 7.49 -27.83 -6.58
CA LYS A 280 8.61 -28.00 -7.51
C LYS A 280 9.96 -28.08 -6.79
N GLN A 281 10.21 -27.20 -5.82
CA GLN A 281 11.44 -27.22 -5.03
C GLN A 281 11.62 -28.53 -4.27
N ILE A 282 10.56 -29.03 -3.62
CA ILE A 282 10.59 -30.31 -2.90
C ILE A 282 10.87 -31.47 -3.87
N SER A 283 10.17 -31.50 -5.01
CA SER A 283 10.39 -32.55 -6.03
C SER A 283 11.80 -32.54 -6.64
N SER A 284 12.43 -31.36 -6.74
CA SER A 284 13.81 -31.23 -7.24
C SER A 284 14.89 -31.66 -6.24
N LEU A 285 14.53 -31.79 -4.96
CA LEU A 285 15.42 -32.23 -3.89
C LEU A 285 15.45 -33.76 -3.71
N GLY A 286 14.72 -34.53 -4.52
CA GLY A 286 14.87 -35.98 -4.62
C GLY A 286 14.47 -36.76 -3.37
N VAL A 287 13.41 -36.35 -2.67
CA VAL A 287 12.69 -37.17 -1.68
C VAL A 287 11.48 -37.82 -2.33
#